data_AF-A0A1F6Y707-F1
#
_entry.id   AF-A0A1F6Y707-F1
#
_cell.length_a   1.000
_cell.length_b   1.000
_cell.length_c   1.000
_cell.angle_alpha   90.00
_cell.angle_beta   90.00
_cell.angle_gamma   90.00
#
_symmetry.space_group_name_H-M   'P 1'
#
loop_
_entity.id
_entity.type
_entity.pdbx_description
1 polymer ?
#
loop_
_entity_poly.entity_id
_entity_poly.type
_entity_poly.pdbx_seq_one_letter_code
_entity_poly.pdbx_strand_id
1 'polypeptide(L)'
;MRENFPITERQSKIKVRAHSDAFDYVQLMRRKSPKSLEPGEDGRLIINAVEGESILEKARADLNLNVVEIMLYLENLATAVENLTKN
;
A
#
# COMPACT_ATOMS: atom_id res chain seq x y z
N MET A 1 20.14 -6.06 -18.49
CA MET A 1 19.96 -4.61 -18.67
C MET A 1 19.17 -4.10 -17.47
N ARG A 2 19.66 -3.11 -16.72
CA ARG A 2 18.84 -2.42 -15.71
C ARG A 2 18.08 -1.33 -16.46
N GLU A 3 16.77 -1.49 -16.62
CA GLU A 3 15.91 -0.46 -17.21
C GLU A 3 15.87 0.74 -16.25
N ASN A 4 16.55 1.82 -16.61
CA ASN A 4 16.43 3.09 -15.91
C ASN A 4 15.13 3.78 -16.35
N PHE A 5 14.02 3.39 -15.76
CA PHE A 5 12.77 4.12 -15.93
C PHE A 5 12.95 5.55 -15.38
N PRO A 6 12.45 6.60 -16.08
CA PRO A 6 12.40 7.93 -15.50
C PRO A 6 11.64 7.88 -14.17
N ILE A 7 12.15 8.59 -13.15
CA ILE A 7 11.68 8.54 -11.75
C ILE A 7 10.14 8.64 -11.67
N THR A 8 9.53 9.45 -12.53
CA THR A 8 8.08 9.67 -12.61
C THR A 8 7.28 8.45 -13.08
N GLU A 9 7.78 7.69 -14.05
CA GLU A 9 7.09 6.47 -14.52
C GLU A 9 7.15 5.38 -13.46
N ARG A 10 8.30 5.27 -12.76
CA ARG A 10 8.48 4.31 -11.66
C ARG A 10 7.53 4.60 -10.49
N GLN A 11 7.45 5.86 -10.07
CA GLN A 11 6.51 6.29 -9.03
C GLN A 11 5.05 6.03 -9.43
N SER A 12 4.70 6.24 -10.70
CA SER A 12 3.36 5.94 -11.23
C SER A 12 3.01 4.46 -11.11
N LYS A 13 3.93 3.55 -11.47
CA LYS A 13 3.73 2.10 -11.31
C LYS A 13 3.50 1.69 -9.86
N ILE A 14 4.27 2.26 -8.93
CA ILE A 14 4.12 2.02 -7.49
C ILE A 14 2.74 2.46 -7.02
N LYS A 15 2.31 3.67 -7.41
CA LYS A 15 0.99 4.20 -7.06
C LYS A 15 -0.14 3.31 -7.59
N VAL A 16 -0.11 2.94 -8.87
CA VAL A 16 -1.13 2.07 -9.48
C VAL A 16 -1.22 0.74 -8.75
N ARG A 17 -0.07 0.13 -8.42
CA ARG A 17 -0.07 -1.14 -7.69
C ARG A 17 -0.66 -0.99 -6.29
N ALA A 18 -0.24 0.02 -5.53
CA ALA A 18 -0.76 0.28 -4.18
C ALA A 18 -2.28 0.50 -4.18
N HIS A 19 -2.81 1.23 -5.16
CA HIS A 19 -4.25 1.43 -5.31
C HIS A 19 -4.98 0.13 -5.66
N SER A 20 -4.41 -0.71 -6.52
CA SER A 20 -4.99 -2.03 -6.84
C SER A 20 -5.04 -2.94 -5.62
N ASP A 21 -3.98 -2.97 -4.83
CA ASP A 21 -3.85 -3.83 -3.66
C ASP A 21 -4.70 -3.35 -2.47
N ALA A 22 -5.15 -2.10 -2.48
CA ALA A 22 -5.95 -1.51 -1.40
C ALA A 22 -7.27 -2.25 -1.14
N PHE A 23 -7.92 -2.75 -2.20
CA PHE A 23 -9.16 -3.49 -2.03
C PHE A 23 -8.93 -4.81 -1.27
N ASP A 24 -7.91 -5.57 -1.68
CA ASP A 24 -7.56 -6.83 -1.03
C ASP A 24 -7.13 -6.59 0.43
N TYR A 25 -6.38 -5.51 0.67
CA TYR A 25 -5.99 -5.10 2.02
C TYR A 25 -7.21 -4.77 2.90
N VAL A 26 -8.18 -4.00 2.39
CA VAL A 26 -9.43 -3.69 3.12
C VAL A 26 -10.18 -4.96 3.48
N GLN A 27 -10.35 -5.88 2.53
CA GLN A 27 -11.05 -7.14 2.77
C GLN A 27 -10.35 -8.01 3.82
N LEU A 28 -9.01 -8.05 3.78
CA LEU A 28 -8.19 -8.75 4.76
C LEU A 28 -8.35 -8.14 6.16
N MET A 29 -8.22 -6.81 6.29
CA MET A 29 -8.33 -6.13 7.57
C MET A 29 -9.73 -6.21 8.16
N ARG A 30 -10.79 -6.13 7.36
CA ARG A 30 -12.16 -6.35 7.83
C ARG A 30 -12.35 -7.70 8.52
N ARG A 31 -11.56 -8.71 8.16
CA ARG A 31 -11.64 -10.05 8.75
C ARG A 31 -10.70 -10.23 9.93
N LYS A 32 -9.47 -9.71 9.83
CA LYS A 32 -8.41 -9.99 10.79
C LYS A 32 -8.16 -8.88 11.81
N SER A 33 -8.30 -7.63 11.41
CA SER A 33 -7.98 -6.46 12.23
C SER A 33 -8.77 -5.23 11.80
N PRO A 34 -10.09 -5.17 12.05
CA PRO A 34 -10.96 -4.09 11.57
C PRO A 34 -10.51 -2.70 12.05
N LYS A 35 -9.97 -2.62 13.27
CA LYS A 35 -9.42 -1.38 13.84
C LYS A 35 -8.26 -0.79 13.03
N SER A 36 -7.55 -1.61 12.24
CA SER A 36 -6.48 -1.13 11.35
C SER A 36 -7.02 -0.40 10.11
N LEU A 37 -8.34 -0.27 9.96
CA LEU A 37 -8.98 0.55 8.92
C LEU A 37 -9.44 1.91 9.45
N GLU A 38 -9.31 2.15 10.75
CA GLU A 38 -9.63 3.42 11.39
C GLU A 38 -8.38 4.32 11.37
N PRO A 39 -8.51 5.62 11.04
CA PRO A 39 -7.41 6.56 11.18
C PRO A 39 -6.97 6.68 12.64
N GLY A 40 -5.67 6.94 12.85
CA GLY A 40 -5.12 7.25 14.16
C GLY A 40 -5.57 8.63 14.67
N GLU A 41 -5.06 9.02 15.85
CA GLU A 41 -5.39 10.31 16.48
C GLU A 41 -4.97 11.52 15.63
N ASP A 42 -3.93 11.38 14.82
CA ASP A 42 -3.46 12.40 13.87
C ASP A 42 -4.29 12.45 12.57
N GLY A 43 -5.35 11.65 12.48
CA GLY A 43 -6.23 11.53 11.33
C GLY A 43 -5.64 10.75 10.16
N ARG A 44 -4.47 10.10 10.33
CA ARG A 44 -3.83 9.32 9.27
C ARG A 44 -4.05 7.83 9.48
N LEU A 45 -4.32 7.12 8.39
CA LEU A 45 -4.34 5.66 8.40
C LEU A 45 -2.92 5.10 8.32
N ILE A 46 -2.59 4.18 9.23
CA ILE A 46 -1.32 3.46 9.24
C ILE A 46 -1.58 2.02 8.77
N ILE A 47 -0.79 1.56 7.80
CA ILE A 47 -0.86 0.19 7.30
C ILE A 47 -0.32 -0.78 8.37
N ASN A 48 -1.15 -1.74 8.76
CA ASN A 48 -0.75 -2.87 9.57
C ASN A 48 0.05 -3.85 8.72
N ALA A 49 1.37 -3.67 8.72
CA ALA A 49 2.29 -4.44 7.90
C ALA A 49 2.38 -5.92 8.30
N VAL A 50 2.08 -6.26 9.56
CA VAL A 50 2.11 -7.65 10.05
C VAL A 50 0.94 -8.43 9.44
N GLU A 51 -0.28 -7.95 9.60
CA GLU A 51 -1.45 -8.63 9.05
C GLU A 51 -1.53 -8.52 7.53
N GLY A 52 -1.02 -7.42 6.97
CA GLY A 52 -0.95 -7.16 5.53
C GLY A 52 0.28 -7.76 4.82
N GLU A 53 1.16 -8.48 5.53
CA GLU A 53 2.50 -8.89 5.06
C GLU A 53 2.45 -9.54 3.67
N SER A 54 1.53 -10.47 3.44
CA SER A 54 1.41 -11.17 2.15
C SER A 54 1.17 -10.24 0.95
N ILE A 55 0.44 -9.14 1.14
CA ILE A 55 0.17 -8.15 0.10
C ILE A 55 1.44 -7.30 -0.12
N LEU A 56 2.10 -6.90 0.98
CA LEU A 56 3.32 -6.09 0.94
C LEU A 56 4.47 -6.84 0.26
N GLU A 57 4.70 -8.10 0.64
CA GLU A 57 5.77 -8.93 0.06
C GLU A 57 5.49 -9.24 -1.42
N LYS A 58 4.22 -9.45 -1.81
CA LYS A 58 3.86 -9.61 -3.22
C LYS A 58 4.15 -8.34 -4.01
N ALA A 59 3.76 -7.17 -3.52
CA ALA A 59 4.06 -5.90 -4.18
C ALA A 59 5.57 -5.63 -4.29
N ARG A 60 6.32 -5.94 -3.22
CA ARG A 60 7.78 -5.85 -3.18
C ARG A 60 8.44 -6.74 -4.22
N ALA A 61 8.00 -7.99 -4.36
CA ALA A 61 8.52 -8.93 -5.34
C ALA A 61 8.16 -8.53 -6.78
N ASP A 62 6.88 -8.21 -7.03
CA ASP A 62 6.36 -7.89 -8.37
C ASP A 62 7.01 -6.64 -8.96
N LEU A 63 7.28 -5.64 -8.11
CA LEU A 63 7.91 -4.39 -8.54
C LEU A 63 9.40 -4.33 -8.25
N ASN A 64 10.00 -5.30 -7.54
CA ASN A 64 11.37 -5.24 -7.04
C ASN A 64 11.64 -3.92 -6.29
N LEU A 65 10.82 -3.64 -5.26
CA LEU A 65 10.87 -2.36 -4.52
C LEU A 65 12.10 -2.28 -3.61
N ASN A 66 12.78 -1.13 -3.64
CA ASN A 66 13.76 -0.78 -2.61
C ASN A 66 13.08 -0.17 -1.36
N VAL A 67 13.85 0.11 -0.31
CA VAL A 67 13.33 0.62 0.98
C VAL A 67 12.55 1.93 0.83
N VAL A 68 13.03 2.87 0.02
CA VAL A 68 12.35 4.16 -0.21
C VAL A 68 11.04 3.94 -0.98
N GLU A 69 11.08 3.05 -1.98
CA GLU A 69 9.90 2.72 -2.78
C GLU A 69 8.84 1.95 -1.98
N ILE A 70 9.23 1.17 -0.97
CA ILE A 70 8.29 0.55 -0.04
C ILE A 70 7.56 1.61 0.79
N MET A 71 8.26 2.66 1.27
CA MET A 71 7.59 3.74 2.00
C MET A 71 6.57 4.46 1.09
N LEU A 72 6.96 4.80 -0.14
CA LEU A 72 6.05 5.39 -1.11
C LEU A 72 4.85 4.47 -1.41
N TYR A 73 5.08 3.18 -1.56
CA TYR A 73 4.03 2.19 -1.74
C TYR A 73 3.04 2.20 -0.58
N LEU A 74 3.54 2.18 0.67
CA LEU A 74 2.72 2.18 1.88
C LEU A 74 1.88 3.46 2.02
N GLU A 75 2.44 4.63 1.68
CA GLU A 75 1.70 5.89 1.70
C GLU A 75 0.56 5.92 0.67
N ASN A 76 0.81 5.43 -0.55
CA ASN A 76 -0.22 5.31 -1.59
C ASN A 76 -1.28 4.27 -1.19
N LEU A 77 -0.86 3.17 -0.57
CA LEU A 77 -1.78 2.14 -0.07
C LEU A 77 -2.69 2.71 1.02
N ALA A 78 -2.13 3.40 2.02
CA ALA A 78 -2.89 4.04 3.09
C ALA A 78 -3.94 5.02 2.53
N THR A 79 -3.51 5.88 1.60
CA THR A 79 -4.40 6.83 0.93
C THR A 79 -5.54 6.13 0.19
N ALA A 80 -5.23 5.06 -0.55
CA ALA A 80 -6.24 4.30 -1.28
C ALA A 80 -7.22 3.57 -0.35
N VAL A 81 -6.71 3.00 0.76
CA VAL A 81 -7.53 2.35 1.80
C VAL A 81 -8.48 3.35 2.43
N GLU A 82 -8.00 4.54 2.82
CA GLU A 82 -8.87 5.59 3.38
C GLU A 82 -10.00 5.99 2.43
N ASN A 83 -9.72 6.10 1.13
CA ASN A 83 -10.74 6.42 0.13
C ASN A 83 -11.78 5.31 -0.01
N LEU A 84 -11.40 4.04 0.19
CA LEU A 84 -12.31 2.90 0.13
C LEU A 84 -13.14 2.71 1.40
N THR A 85 -12.70 3.23 2.54
CA THR A 85 -13.41 3.09 3.83
C THR A 85 -14.30 4.28 4.18
N LYS A 86 -14.10 5.43 3.53
CA LYS A 86 -14.96 6.63 3.66
C LYS A 86 -16.24 6.58 2.81
N ASN A 87 -16.34 5.65 1.86
CA ASN A 87 -17.53 5.41 1.03
C ASN A 87 -18.34 4.20 1.57
#